data_AF-K9RSL7-F1
#
_entry.id   AF-K9RSL7-F1
#
_cell.length_a   1.000
_cell.length_b   1.000
_cell.length_c   1.000
_cell.angle_alpha   90.00
_cell.angle_beta   90.00
_cell.angle_gamma   90.00
#
_symmetry.space_group_name_H-M   'P 1'
#
loop_
_entity.id
_entity.type
_entity.pdbx_description
1 polymer ?
#
loop_
_entity_poly.entity_id
_entity_poly.type
_entity_poly.pdbx_seq_one_letter_code
_entity_poly.pdbx_strand_id
1 'polypeptide(L)' 'MKINMISDRQILEETLKVLVKEMEPWKVARFIASCGLGSGDYLQAKEELFADETVDSLSEKIQAFNQSQQNHAG' A
#
# COMPACT_ATOMS: atom_id res chain seq x y z
N MET A 1 20.87 33.35 -0.44
CA MET A 1 21.08 32.21 -1.35
C MET A 1 19.92 31.24 -1.12
N LYS A 2 19.00 31.06 -2.10
CA LYS A 2 17.91 30.07 -2.00
C LYS A 2 18.44 28.76 -2.57
N ILE A 3 18.87 27.85 -1.71
CA ILE A 3 19.27 26.50 -2.12
C ILE A 3 17.98 25.74 -2.38
N ASN A 4 17.73 25.39 -3.64
CA ASN A 4 16.59 24.55 -4.02
C ASN A 4 16.98 23.10 -3.68
N MET A 5 16.80 22.72 -2.42
CA MET A 5 17.17 21.39 -1.94
C MET A 5 16.13 20.40 -2.44
N ILE A 6 16.57 19.41 -3.21
CA ILE A 6 15.72 18.29 -3.60
C ILE A 6 15.32 17.56 -2.31
N SER A 7 14.01 17.32 -2.14
CA SER A 7 13.51 16.61 -0.97
C SER A 7 13.81 15.11 -1.04
N ASP A 8 13.93 14.46 0.11
CA ASP A 8 14.09 13.00 0.19
C ASP A 8 12.96 12.26 -0.55
N ARG A 9 11.75 12.84 -0.58
CA ARG A 9 10.61 12.31 -1.32
C ARG A 9 10.85 12.31 -2.84
N GLN A 10 11.42 13.38 -3.38
CA GLN A 10 11.76 13.46 -4.80
C GLN A 10 12.86 12.46 -5.16
N ILE A 11 13.86 12.29 -4.29
CA ILE A 11 14.92 11.29 -4.46
C ILE A 11 14.33 9.87 -4.46
N LEU A 12 13.39 9.58 -3.56
CA LEU A 12 12.71 8.29 -3.50
C LEU A 12 11.88 8.01 -4.77
N GLU A 13 11.10 9.00 -5.24
CA GLU A 13 10.31 8.87 -6.46
C GLU A 13 11.18 8.63 -7.71
N GLU A 14 12.30 9.35 -7.84
CA GLU A 14 13.26 9.14 -8.93
C GLU A 14 13.87 7.74 -8.88
N THR A 15 14.26 7.29 -7.67
CA THR A 15 14.84 5.96 -7.46
C THR A 15 13.86 4.86 -7.86
N LEU A 16 12.59 4.95 -7.41
CA LEU A 16 11.56 3.96 -7.74
C LEU A 16 11.30 3.90 -9.26
N LYS A 17 11.29 5.04 -9.96
CA LYS A 17 11.14 5.08 -11.42
C LYS A 17 12.27 4.35 -12.14
N VAL A 18 13.51 4.53 -11.69
CA VAL A 18 14.66 3.80 -12.25
C VAL A 18 14.52 2.29 -11.99
N LEU A 19 14.17 1.89 -10.78
CA LEU A 19 14.02 0.47 -10.43
C LEU A 19 12.95 -0.23 -11.27
N VAL A 20 11.78 0.39 -11.45
CA VAL A 20 10.69 -0.17 -12.27
C VAL A 20 11.06 -0.24 -13.75
N LYS A 21 11.91 0.67 -14.24
CA LYS A 21 12.38 0.66 -15.63
C LYS A 21 13.37 -0.49 -15.90
N GLU A 22 14.24 -0.78 -14.93
CA GLU A 22 15.37 -1.69 -15.11
C GLU A 22 15.11 -3.10 -14.57
N MET A 23 14.04 -3.31 -13.80
CA MET A 23 13.75 -4.58 -13.13
C MET A 23 12.31 -5.03 -13.36
N GLU A 24 12.13 -6.36 -13.37
CA GLU A 24 10.81 -6.98 -13.32
C GLU A 24 10.01 -6.46 -12.11
N PRO A 25 8.70 -6.14 -12.28
CA PRO A 25 7.88 -5.54 -11.22
C PRO A 25 7.91 -6.29 -9.89
N TRP A 26 7.92 -7.63 -9.92
CA TRP A 26 7.96 -8.46 -8.71
C TRP A 26 9.27 -8.33 -7.93
N LYS A 27 10.40 -8.05 -8.60
CA LYS A 27 11.71 -7.84 -7.95
C LYS A 27 11.74 -6.48 -7.25
N VAL A 28 11.17 -5.46 -7.88
CA VAL A 28 11.05 -4.12 -7.28
C VAL A 28 10.15 -4.16 -6.05
N ALA A 29 9.00 -4.83 -6.13
CA ALA A 29 8.11 -5.00 -4.98
C ALA A 29 8.80 -5.71 -3.82
N ARG A 30 9.55 -6.79 -4.09
CA ARG A 30 10.30 -7.52 -3.05
C ARG A 30 11.44 -6.68 -2.46
N PHE A 31 12.12 -5.86 -3.26
CA PHE A 31 13.14 -4.92 -2.78
C PHE A 31 12.55 -3.87 -1.84
N ILE A 32 11.45 -3.21 -2.23
CA ILE A 32 10.76 -2.21 -1.40
C ILE A 32 10.36 -2.80 -0.04
N ALA A 33 9.77 -4.00 -0.04
CA ALA A 33 9.41 -4.71 1.18
C ALA A 33 10.63 -5.04 2.05
N SER A 34 11.72 -5.51 1.43
CA SER A 34 12.96 -5.88 2.15
C SER A 34 13.69 -4.66 2.74
N CYS A 35 13.55 -3.49 2.13
CA CYS A 35 14.16 -2.25 2.59
C CYS A 35 13.27 -1.45 3.56
N GLY A 36 12.03 -1.90 3.83
CA GLY A 36 11.10 -1.17 4.68
C GLY A 36 10.76 0.23 4.15
N LEU A 37 10.80 0.42 2.82
CA LEU A 37 10.57 1.74 2.18
C LEU A 37 9.08 2.16 2.16
N GLY A 38 8.22 1.46 2.89
CA GLY A 38 6.85 1.83 3.18
C GLY A 38 6.73 2.38 4.61
N SER A 39 5.82 3.32 4.83
CA SER A 39 5.56 3.92 6.15
C SER A 39 4.90 2.98 7.18
N GLY A 40 4.88 1.68 6.90
CA GLY A 40 4.33 0.65 7.74
C GLY A 40 4.73 -0.73 7.21
N ASP A 41 4.86 -1.69 8.11
CA ASP A 41 5.01 -3.09 7.73
C ASP A 41 3.67 -3.57 7.17
N TYR A 42 3.45 -3.37 5.87
CA TYR A 42 2.22 -3.78 5.20
C TYR A 42 1.96 -5.28 5.34
N LEU A 43 3.03 -6.10 5.43
CA LEU A 43 2.87 -7.54 5.67
C LEU A 43 2.31 -7.78 7.07
N GLN A 44 2.91 -7.17 8.08
CA GLN A 44 2.42 -7.25 9.47
C GLN A 44 1.01 -6.68 9.60
N ALA A 45 0.74 -5.49 9.05
CA ALA A 45 -0.58 -4.87 9.10
C ALA A 45 -1.64 -5.71 8.37
N LYS A 46 -1.28 -6.35 7.25
CA LYS A 46 -2.16 -7.29 6.56
C LYS A 46 -2.42 -8.52 7.42
N GLU A 47 -1.40 -9.10 8.04
CA GLU A 47 -1.57 -10.24 8.94
C GLU A 47 -2.47 -9.87 10.14
N GLU A 48 -2.27 -8.70 10.75
CA GLU A 48 -3.08 -8.23 11.89
C GLU A 48 -4.53 -7.92 11.49
N LEU A 49 -4.75 -7.23 10.36
CA LEU A 49 -6.09 -6.83 9.92
C LEU A 49 -6.93 -7.99 9.38
N PHE A 50 -6.30 -9.06 8.91
CA PHE A 50 -6.95 -10.17 8.22
C PHE A 50 -6.66 -11.55 8.81
N ALA A 51 -6.08 -11.64 10.01
CA ALA A 51 -5.64 -12.89 10.64
C ALA A 51 -6.72 -13.99 10.63
N ASP A 52 -7.96 -13.61 10.92
CA ASP A 52 -9.12 -14.50 11.04
C ASP A 52 -10.12 -14.31 9.89
N GLU A 53 -9.73 -13.59 8.84
CA GLU A 53 -10.61 -13.30 7.71
C GLU A 53 -10.40 -14.30 6.57
N THR A 54 -11.51 -14.79 6.04
CA THR A 54 -11.55 -15.53 4.77
C THR A 54 -12.08 -14.62 3.67
N VAL A 55 -11.93 -15.07 2.42
CA VAL A 55 -12.53 -14.35 1.28
C VAL A 55 -14.05 -14.24 1.45
N ASP A 56 -14.69 -15.28 1.99
CA ASP A 56 -16.13 -15.30 2.22
C ASP A 56 -16.53 -14.30 3.33
N SER A 57 -15.80 -14.25 4.46
CA SER A 57 -16.10 -13.31 5.54
C SER A 57 -15.91 -11.85 5.12
N LEU A 58 -14.89 -11.58 4.31
CA LEU A 58 -14.67 -10.23 3.75
C LEU A 58 -15.78 -9.85 2.78
N SER A 59 -16.23 -10.78 1.93
CA SER A 59 -17.33 -10.56 1.00
C SER A 59 -18.62 -10.21 1.74
N GLU A 60 -18.96 -10.95 2.80
CA GLU A 60 -20.13 -10.68 3.65
C GLU A 60 -20.04 -9.29 4.31
N LYS A 61 -18.87 -8.93 4.87
CA LYS A 61 -18.66 -7.61 5.49
C LYS A 61 -18.79 -6.47 4.50
N ILE A 62 -18.29 -6.63 3.28
CA ILE A 62 -18.43 -5.63 2.21
C ILE A 62 -19.90 -5.46 1.81
N GLN A 63 -20.65 -6.56 1.68
CA GLN A 63 -22.08 -6.50 1.38
C GLN A 63 -22.87 -5.80 2.50
N ALA A 64 -22.62 -6.16 3.76
CA ALA A 64 -23.26 -5.54 4.92
C ALA A 64 -22.94 -4.03 5.01
N PHE A 65 -21.68 -3.65 4.77
CA PHE A 65 -21.28 -2.25 4.71
C PHE A 65 -22.04 -1.49 3.62
N ASN A 66 -22.09 -2.02 2.41
CA ASN A 66 -22.79 -1.38 1.28
C ASN A 66 -24.30 -1.22 1.56
N GLN A 67 -24.92 -2.21 2.18
CA GLN A 67 -26.34 -2.13 2.60
C GLN A 67 -26.55 -1.06 3.68
N SER A 68 -25.63 -0.94 4.64
CA SER A 68 -25.70 0.11 5.68
C SER A 68 -25.58 1.52 5.10
N GLN A 69 -24.76 1.71 4.06
CA GLN A 69 -24.62 2.99 3.35
C GLN A 69 -25.86 3.35 2.53
N GLN A 70 -26.56 2.35 1.95
CA GLN A 70 -27.82 2.60 1.24
C GLN A 70 -28.98 2.96 2.19
N ASN A 71 -28.99 2.45 3.41
CA ASN A 71 -30.01 2.75 4.41
C ASN A 71 -29.82 4.10 5.13
N HIS A 72 -28.74 4.84 4.86
CA HIS A 72 -28.49 6.20 5.38
C HIS A 72 -28.72 7.30 4.34
N ALA A 73 -29.14 6.93 3.12
CA ALA A 73 -29.48 7.86 2.04
C ALA A 73 -31.00 7.98 1.79
N GLY A 74 -31.83 7.43 2.69
CA GLY A 74 -33.30 7.47 2.62
C GLY A 74 -33.92 8.39 3.67
#